data_AF-A0A4S3PTU8-F1
#
_entry.id   AF-A0A4S3PTU8-F1
#
_cell.length_a   1.000
_cell.length_b   1.000
_cell.length_c   1.000
_cell.angle_alpha   90.00
_cell.angle_beta   90.00
_cell.angle_gamma   90.00
#
_symmetry.space_group_name_H-M   'P 1'
#
loop_
_entity.id
_entity.type
_entity.pdbx_description
1 polymer ?
#
loop_
_entity_poly.entity_id
_entity_poly.type
_entity_poly.pdbx_seq_one_letter_code
_entity_poly.pdbx_strand_id
1 'polypeptide(L)'
;MAGIWIKRSQLIGRTSEIIGYKSGLGLTRKEFEEIIPDIYHNLWFGKDEALLRIRSEEFENLINHLLYKIGNTLSPSNVPSTISLFKKYRNDPEALNMYQDLAKLFITFLGKISKEMKDAKHKSVNPEPFVREAKRNMDCLEY
;
A
#
# COMPACT_ATOMS: atom_id res chain seq x y z
N MET A 1 5.71 -3.28 -18.43
CA MET A 1 6.31 -3.04 -17.09
C MET A 1 7.82 -3.27 -17.16
N ALA A 2 8.59 -2.58 -16.33
CA ALA A 2 10.06 -2.53 -16.44
C ALA A 2 10.74 -3.71 -15.72
N GLY A 3 11.85 -4.19 -16.28
CA GLY A 3 12.70 -5.19 -15.63
C GLY A 3 13.86 -4.52 -14.88
N ILE A 4 14.16 -5.02 -13.68
CA ILE A 4 15.26 -4.59 -12.83
C ILE A 4 16.34 -5.67 -12.89
N TRP A 5 17.57 -5.28 -13.23
CA TRP A 5 18.74 -6.14 -13.15
C TRP A 5 19.48 -5.82 -11.84
N ILE A 6 19.66 -6.83 -10.99
CA ILE A 6 20.18 -6.62 -9.63
C ILE A 6 20.97 -7.83 -9.15
N LYS A 7 22.04 -7.62 -8.38
CA LYS A 7 22.72 -8.73 -7.69
C LYS A 7 21.87 -9.22 -6.53
N ARG A 8 21.92 -10.52 -6.21
CA ARG A 8 21.16 -11.08 -5.07
C ARG A 8 21.44 -10.36 -3.75
N SER A 9 22.70 -10.06 -3.43
CA SER A 9 23.04 -9.29 -2.22
C SER A 9 22.39 -7.91 -2.17
N GLN A 10 22.31 -7.23 -3.32
CA GLN A 10 21.65 -5.93 -3.43
C GLN A 10 20.12 -6.04 -3.29
N LEU A 11 19.52 -7.11 -3.81
CA LEU A 11 18.10 -7.38 -3.65
C LEU A 11 17.74 -7.58 -2.17
N ILE A 12 18.51 -8.41 -1.46
CA ILE A 12 18.32 -8.69 -0.04
C ILE A 12 18.53 -7.40 0.79
N GLY A 13 19.61 -6.66 0.52
CA GLY A 13 19.90 -5.40 1.20
C GLY A 13 18.79 -4.36 1.02
N ARG A 14 18.33 -4.14 -0.21
CA ARG A 14 17.22 -3.21 -0.49
C ARG A 14 15.91 -3.66 0.13
N THR A 15 15.64 -4.96 0.12
CA THR A 15 14.45 -5.51 0.78
C THR A 15 14.50 -5.23 2.28
N SER A 16 15.63 -5.52 2.93
CA SER A 16 15.85 -5.23 4.35
C SER A 16 15.67 -3.74 4.66
N GLU A 17 16.24 -2.85 3.85
CA GLU A 17 16.10 -1.40 4.02
C GLU A 17 14.63 -0.94 3.91
N ILE A 18 13.90 -1.39 2.88
CA ILE A 18 12.49 -1.01 2.67
C ILE A 18 11.61 -1.54 3.80
N ILE A 19 11.80 -2.78 4.20
CA ILE A 19 11.05 -3.40 5.30
C ILE A 19 11.35 -2.67 6.60
N GLY A 20 12.62 -2.41 6.91
CA GLY A 20 13.01 -1.66 8.11
C GLY A 20 12.47 -0.24 8.14
N TYR A 21 12.51 0.47 7.01
CA TYR A 21 11.94 1.81 6.91
C TYR A 21 10.42 1.82 7.11
N LYS A 22 9.68 0.86 6.53
CA LYS A 22 8.22 0.84 6.58
C LYS A 22 7.63 0.25 7.86
N SER A 23 8.35 -0.64 8.53
CA SER A 23 7.88 -1.36 9.72
C SER A 23 8.60 -0.98 11.01
N GLY A 24 9.76 -0.33 10.92
CA GLY A 24 10.64 -0.09 12.08
C GLY A 24 11.41 -1.34 12.53
N LEU A 25 11.37 -2.45 11.79
CA LEU A 25 12.01 -3.72 12.16
C LEU A 25 13.29 -4.00 11.37
N GLY A 26 14.39 -4.27 12.06
CA GLY A 26 15.65 -4.71 11.46
C GLY A 26 15.77 -6.23 11.46
N LEU A 27 15.30 -6.89 10.40
CA LEU A 27 15.37 -8.35 10.27
C LEU A 27 16.71 -8.80 9.69
N THR A 28 17.24 -9.90 10.24
CA THR A 28 18.38 -10.64 9.72
C THR A 28 17.99 -11.43 8.47
N ARG A 29 18.98 -11.84 7.67
CA ARG A 29 18.75 -12.69 6.50
C ARG A 29 18.04 -14.00 6.87
N LYS A 30 18.40 -14.62 8.00
CA LYS A 30 17.78 -15.87 8.47
C LYS A 30 16.30 -15.68 8.81
N GLU A 31 15.96 -14.59 9.50
CA GLU A 31 14.55 -14.28 9.80
C GLU A 31 13.75 -14.04 8.52
N PHE A 32 14.35 -13.42 7.49
CA PHE A 32 13.70 -13.33 6.19
C PHE A 32 13.51 -14.70 5.52
N GLU A 33 14.49 -15.60 5.63
CA GLU A 33 14.39 -16.96 5.05
C GLU A 33 13.22 -17.77 5.64
N GLU A 34 12.79 -17.48 6.86
CA GLU A 34 11.63 -18.12 7.49
C GLU A 34 10.28 -17.62 6.95
N ILE A 35 10.23 -16.38 6.46
CA ILE A 35 8.98 -15.73 6.02
C ILE A 35 8.91 -15.51 4.51
N ILE A 36 9.99 -15.78 3.78
CA ILE A 36 10.06 -15.56 2.33
C ILE A 36 9.11 -16.53 1.60
N PRO A 37 8.21 -16.04 0.74
CA PRO A 37 7.30 -16.92 -0.01
C PRO A 37 8.04 -17.84 -0.98
N ASP A 38 7.57 -19.08 -1.11
CA ASP A 38 8.15 -20.11 -1.99
C ASP A 38 8.36 -19.63 -3.43
N ILE A 39 7.43 -18.82 -3.95
CA ILE A 39 7.51 -18.23 -5.29
C ILE A 39 8.73 -17.32 -5.51
N TYR A 40 9.36 -16.85 -4.45
CA TYR A 40 10.53 -15.97 -4.49
C TYR A 40 11.83 -16.67 -4.04
N HIS A 41 11.80 -17.98 -3.75
CA HIS A 41 12.98 -18.72 -3.29
C HIS A 41 14.14 -18.67 -4.29
N ASN A 42 13.86 -18.72 -5.59
CA ASN A 42 14.87 -18.58 -6.65
C ASN A 42 15.58 -17.21 -6.65
N LEU A 43 14.88 -16.16 -6.20
CA LEU A 43 15.44 -14.82 -6.05
C LEU A 43 16.23 -14.71 -4.75
N TRP A 44 15.74 -15.31 -3.67
CA TRP A 44 16.28 -15.14 -2.32
C TRP A 44 17.50 -16.05 -2.03
N PHE A 45 17.43 -17.31 -2.43
CA PHE A 45 18.47 -18.30 -2.15
C PHE A 45 19.48 -18.42 -3.31
N GLY A 46 20.74 -18.65 -2.97
CA GLY A 46 21.84 -18.84 -3.91
C GLY A 46 23.01 -17.87 -3.69
N LYS A 47 23.93 -17.81 -4.65
CA LYS A 47 25.15 -16.98 -4.57
C LYS A 47 24.82 -15.50 -4.56
N ASP A 48 25.47 -14.74 -3.69
CA ASP A 48 25.18 -13.31 -3.48
C ASP A 48 25.50 -12.45 -4.71
N GLU A 49 26.46 -12.88 -5.53
CA GLU A 49 26.93 -12.18 -6.73
C GLU A 49 26.10 -12.49 -7.97
N ALA A 50 25.17 -13.45 -7.90
CA ALA A 50 24.36 -13.82 -9.06
C ALA A 50 23.53 -12.63 -9.53
N LEU A 51 23.58 -12.37 -10.83
CA LEU A 51 22.78 -11.35 -11.47
C LEU A 51 21.38 -11.89 -11.71
N LEU A 52 20.38 -11.22 -11.15
CA LEU A 52 18.97 -11.56 -11.26
C LEU A 52 18.26 -10.53 -12.12
N ARG A 53 17.22 -10.99 -12.82
CA ARG A 53 16.23 -10.12 -13.45
C ARG A 53 14.91 -10.32 -12.74
N ILE A 54 14.39 -9.26 -12.13
CA ILE A 54 13.10 -9.23 -11.45
C ILE A 54 12.23 -8.18 -12.12
N ARG A 55 10.93 -8.44 -12.28
CA ARG A 55 10.02 -7.39 -12.76
C ARG A 55 9.70 -6.41 -11.63
N SER A 56 9.42 -5.16 -11.98
CA SER A 56 9.02 -4.14 -11.00
C SER A 56 7.84 -4.60 -10.14
N GLU A 57 6.83 -5.23 -10.75
CA GLU A 57 5.65 -5.72 -10.02
C GLU A 57 5.97 -6.89 -9.09
N GLU A 58 6.91 -7.76 -9.45
CA GLU A 58 7.33 -8.89 -8.61
C GLU A 58 8.06 -8.39 -7.37
N PHE A 59 8.91 -7.37 -7.53
CA PHE A 59 9.60 -6.74 -6.42
C PHE A 59 8.61 -6.07 -5.46
N GLU A 60 7.64 -5.32 -5.99
CA GLU A 60 6.61 -4.68 -5.18
C GLU A 60 5.75 -5.70 -4.42
N ASN A 61 5.35 -6.79 -5.08
CA ASN A 61 4.59 -7.87 -4.45
C ASN A 61 5.38 -8.58 -3.34
N LEU A 62 6.69 -8.79 -3.54
CA LEU A 62 7.57 -9.32 -2.50
C LEU A 62 7.53 -8.44 -1.24
N ILE A 63 7.71 -7.13 -1.40
CA ILE A 63 7.69 -6.18 -0.27
C ILE A 63 6.34 -6.24 0.46
N ASN A 64 5.22 -6.20 -0.26
CA ASN A 64 3.89 -6.22 0.37
C ASN A 64 3.63 -7.53 1.10
N HIS A 65 4.08 -8.66 0.55
CA HIS A 65 3.95 -9.95 1.21
C HIS A 65 4.75 -10.00 2.52
N LEU A 66 5.99 -9.51 2.52
CA LEU A 66 6.82 -9.47 3.72
C LEU A 66 6.24 -8.54 4.79
N LEU A 67 5.74 -7.35 4.41
CA LEU A 67 5.06 -6.44 5.34
C LEU A 67 3.80 -7.08 5.95
N TYR A 68 3.06 -7.87 5.17
CA TYR A 68 1.93 -8.63 5.68
C TYR A 68 2.37 -9.72 6.67
N LYS A 69 3.43 -10.48 6.35
CA LYS A 69 3.94 -11.56 7.21
C LYS A 69 4.40 -11.08 8.58
N ILE A 70 4.96 -9.88 8.65
CA ILE A 70 5.39 -9.27 9.92
C ILE A 70 4.29 -8.46 10.62
N GLY A 71 3.05 -8.53 10.12
CA GLY A 71 1.89 -7.85 10.72
C GLY A 71 1.85 -6.34 10.51
N ASN A 72 2.68 -5.79 9.62
CA ASN A 72 2.70 -4.34 9.34
C ASN A 72 1.53 -3.91 8.44
N THR A 73 0.98 -4.81 7.63
CA THR A 73 -0.22 -4.55 6.83
C THR A 73 -1.29 -5.62 7.08
N LEU A 74 -2.55 -5.24 6.88
CA LEU A 74 -3.71 -6.15 7.05
C LEU A 74 -3.91 -7.12 5.88
N SER A 75 -3.24 -6.88 4.74
CA SER A 75 -3.38 -7.66 3.53
C SER A 75 -2.05 -7.65 2.74
N PRO A 76 -1.71 -8.75 2.05
CA PRO A 76 -0.56 -8.79 1.14
C PRO A 76 -0.84 -8.11 -0.21
N SER A 77 -2.07 -7.64 -0.46
CA SER A 77 -2.45 -6.98 -1.70
C SER A 77 -1.87 -5.57 -1.81
N ASN A 78 -1.27 -5.27 -2.96
CA ASN A 78 -0.86 -3.92 -3.34
C ASN A 78 -1.95 -3.14 -4.08
N VAL A 79 -3.16 -3.70 -4.20
CA VAL A 79 -4.27 -3.05 -4.89
C VAL A 79 -4.71 -1.82 -4.09
N PRO A 80 -4.76 -0.63 -4.71
CA PRO A 80 -5.26 0.57 -4.05
C PRO A 80 -6.63 0.35 -3.39
N SER A 81 -6.80 0.89 -2.18
CA SER A 81 -8.04 0.75 -1.41
C SER A 81 -9.28 1.22 -2.16
N THR A 82 -9.16 2.27 -2.98
CA THR A 82 -10.24 2.78 -3.83
C THR A 82 -10.70 1.77 -4.90
N ILE A 83 -9.76 1.04 -5.50
CA ILE A 83 -10.08 -0.02 -6.47
C ILE A 83 -10.74 -1.19 -5.74
N SER A 84 -10.23 -1.56 -4.56
CA SER A 84 -10.79 -2.63 -3.74
C SER A 84 -12.23 -2.32 -3.29
N LEU A 85 -12.50 -1.10 -2.84
CA LEU A 85 -13.85 -0.65 -2.45
C LEU A 85 -14.80 -0.57 -3.64
N PHE A 86 -14.35 -0.04 -4.78
CA PHE A 86 -15.16 -0.08 -6.01
C PHE A 86 -15.56 -1.50 -6.37
N LYS A 87 -14.60 -2.45 -6.39
CA LYS A 87 -14.88 -3.86 -6.68
C LYS A 87 -15.83 -4.50 -5.66
N LYS A 88 -15.76 -4.10 -4.38
CA LYS A 88 -16.63 -4.58 -3.31
C LYS A 88 -18.10 -4.20 -3.57
N TYR A 89 -18.35 -2.96 -3.99
CA TYR A 89 -19.72 -2.44 -4.15
C TYR A 89 -20.28 -2.51 -5.58
N ARG A 90 -19.47 -2.87 -6.59
CA ARG A 90 -19.88 -2.83 -8.02
C ARG A 90 -21.17 -3.58 -8.40
N ASN A 91 -21.56 -4.57 -7.60
CA ASN A 91 -22.74 -5.42 -7.87
C ASN A 91 -24.01 -4.93 -7.16
N ASP A 92 -23.88 -3.90 -6.32
CA ASP A 92 -24.98 -3.27 -5.58
C ASP A 92 -25.06 -1.81 -6.03
N PRO A 93 -26.04 -1.44 -6.89
CA PRO A 93 -26.15 -0.10 -7.45
C PRO A 93 -26.27 1.00 -6.39
N GLU A 94 -26.98 0.75 -5.29
CA GLU A 94 -27.17 1.71 -4.21
C GLU A 94 -25.86 1.92 -3.45
N ALA A 95 -25.20 0.82 -3.04
CA ALA A 95 -23.91 0.90 -2.37
C ALA A 95 -22.81 1.49 -3.26
N LEU A 96 -22.85 1.22 -4.56
CA LEU A 96 -21.93 1.80 -5.52
C LEU A 96 -22.12 3.32 -5.64
N ASN A 97 -23.36 3.79 -5.71
CA ASN A 97 -23.66 5.24 -5.74
C ASN A 97 -23.20 5.92 -4.46
N MET A 98 -23.51 5.36 -3.29
CA MET A 98 -23.01 5.84 -1.99
C MET A 98 -21.48 5.95 -1.99
N TYR A 99 -20.78 4.91 -2.46
CA TYR A 99 -19.33 4.92 -2.53
C TYR A 99 -18.79 5.98 -3.50
N GLN A 100 -19.41 6.16 -4.66
CA GLN A 100 -18.98 7.16 -5.63
C GLN A 100 -19.14 8.58 -5.10
N ASP A 101 -20.24 8.87 -4.40
CA ASP A 101 -20.47 10.19 -3.81
C ASP A 101 -19.50 10.47 -2.64
N LEU A 102 -19.24 9.47 -1.80
CA LEU A 102 -18.21 9.54 -0.78
C LEU A 102 -16.81 9.78 -1.40
N ALA A 103 -16.49 9.09 -2.49
CA ALA A 103 -15.20 9.22 -3.17
C ALA A 103 -15.00 10.63 -3.76
N LYS A 104 -16.04 11.23 -4.36
CA LYS A 104 -16.00 12.63 -4.84
C LYS A 104 -15.72 13.59 -3.69
N LEU A 105 -16.44 13.44 -2.58
CA LEU A 105 -16.29 14.27 -1.40
C LEU A 105 -14.88 14.14 -0.80
N PHE A 106 -14.33 12.93 -0.78
CA PHE A 106 -12.97 12.67 -0.33
C PHE A 106 -11.92 13.35 -1.22
N ILE A 107 -12.07 13.31 -2.55
CA ILE A 107 -11.18 14.00 -3.49
C ILE A 107 -11.23 15.51 -3.27
N THR A 108 -12.42 16.09 -3.10
CA THR A 108 -12.59 17.52 -2.80
C THR A 108 -11.91 17.90 -1.49
N PHE A 109 -12.06 17.08 -0.45
CA PHE A 109 -11.41 17.27 0.84
C PHE A 109 -9.88 17.25 0.75
N LEU A 110 -9.31 16.24 0.07
CA LEU A 110 -7.87 16.16 -0.17
C LEU A 110 -7.34 17.38 -0.94
N GLY A 111 -8.10 17.87 -1.93
CA GLY A 111 -7.76 19.07 -2.68
C GLY A 111 -7.74 20.34 -1.82
N LYS A 112 -8.66 20.48 -0.87
CA LYS A 112 -8.70 21.60 0.10
C LYS A 112 -7.49 21.54 1.03
N ILE A 113 -7.27 20.40 1.68
CA ILE A 113 -6.13 20.20 2.58
C ILE A 113 -4.81 20.44 1.86
N SER A 114 -4.65 19.89 0.65
CA SER A 114 -3.40 20.07 -0.09
C SER A 114 -3.08 21.54 -0.38
N LYS A 115 -4.08 22.42 -0.45
CA LYS A 115 -3.87 23.87 -0.59
C LYS A 115 -3.54 24.51 0.75
N GLU A 116 -4.33 24.20 1.79
CA GLU A 116 -4.15 24.73 3.14
C GLU A 116 -2.78 24.36 3.75
N MET A 117 -2.27 23.16 3.44
CA MET A 117 -1.02 22.63 4.00
C MET A 117 0.24 23.12 3.29
N LYS A 118 0.13 23.82 2.15
CA LYS A 118 1.31 24.40 1.48
C LYS A 118 1.95 25.51 2.31
N ASP A 119 1.12 26.27 3.03
CA ASP A 119 1.54 27.46 3.77
C ASP A 119 1.48 27.25 5.31
N ALA A 120 1.07 26.06 5.75
CA ALA A 120 0.92 25.75 7.17
C ALA A 120 2.26 25.46 7.86
N LYS A 121 2.47 26.08 9.04
CA LYS A 121 3.63 25.79 9.91
C LYS A 121 3.60 24.38 10.52
N HIS A 122 2.42 23.76 10.61
CA HIS A 122 2.22 22.40 11.12
C HIS A 122 1.61 21.51 10.06
N LYS A 123 2.22 20.33 9.85
CA LYS A 123 1.85 19.37 8.80
C LYS A 123 0.95 18.22 9.30
N SER A 124 0.01 18.52 10.20
CA SER A 124 -1.01 17.55 10.62
C SER A 124 -2.35 17.79 9.90
N VAL A 125 -2.99 16.72 9.44
CA VAL A 125 -4.27 16.76 8.74
C VAL A 125 -5.39 16.42 9.73
N ASN A 126 -6.41 17.26 9.85
CA ASN A 126 -7.63 16.93 10.61
C ASN A 126 -8.68 16.27 9.68
N PRO A 127 -9.02 14.98 9.86
CA PRO A 127 -10.04 14.30 9.05
C PRO A 127 -11.48 14.60 9.45
N GLU A 128 -11.70 15.23 10.61
CA GLU A 128 -13.04 15.42 11.18
C GLU A 128 -14.02 16.21 10.29
N PRO A 129 -13.62 17.28 9.56
CA PRO A 129 -14.52 17.98 8.63
C PRO A 129 -15.07 17.05 7.54
N PHE A 130 -14.22 16.19 6.99
CA PHE A 130 -14.63 15.19 5.99
C PHE A 130 -15.64 14.20 6.57
N VAL A 131 -15.37 13.64 7.75
CA VAL A 131 -16.24 12.64 8.38
C VAL A 131 -17.62 13.24 8.67
N ARG A 132 -17.69 14.48 9.16
CA ARG A 132 -18.96 15.18 9.41
C ARG A 132 -19.77 15.41 8.13
N GLU A 133 -19.10 15.86 7.06
CA GLU A 133 -19.75 16.12 5.78
C GLU A 133 -20.25 14.83 5.12
N ALA A 134 -19.43 13.77 5.16
CA ALA A 134 -19.79 12.44 4.69
C ALA A 134 -21.02 11.90 5.44
N LYS A 135 -21.03 11.97 6.78
CA LYS A 135 -22.17 11.52 7.59
C LYS A 135 -23.45 12.29 7.23
N ARG A 136 -23.37 13.63 7.15
CA ARG A 136 -24.53 14.46 6.79
C ARG A 136 -25.10 14.09 5.42
N ASN A 137 -24.25 13.88 4.42
CA ASN A 137 -24.73 13.50 3.09
C ASN A 137 -25.36 12.11 3.10
N MET A 138 -24.80 11.16 3.83
CA MET A 138 -25.39 9.82 3.96
C MET A 138 -26.72 9.80 4.75
N ASP A 139 -26.86 10.65 5.76
CA ASP A 139 -28.10 10.78 6.55
C ASP A 139 -29.22 11.54 5.77
N CYS A 140 -28.86 12.31 4.73
CA CYS A 140 -29.80 13.07 3.89
C CYS A 140 -30.17 12.37 2.57
N LEU A 141 -29.57 11.22 2.27
CA LEU A 141 -29.93 10.41 1.11
C LEU A 141 -31.01 9.43 1.56
N GLU A 142 -32.28 9.74 1.23
CA GLU A 142 -33.36 8.77 1.30
C GLU A 142 -33.13 7.71 0.22
N TYR A 143 -32.62 6.55 0.62
CA TYR A 143 -32.55 5.33 -0.20
C TYR A 143 -33.80 4.49 0.02
#